data_AF-A0A9D2PIP8-F1
#
_entry.id   AF-A0A9D2PIP8-F1
#
_cell.length_a   1.000
_cell.length_b   1.000
_cell.length_c   1.000
_cell.angle_alpha   90.00
_cell.angle_beta   90.00
_cell.angle_gamma   90.00
#
_symmetry.space_group_name_H-M   'P 1'
#
loop_
_entity.id
_entity.type
_entity.pdbx_description
1 polymer ?
#
loop_
_entity_poly.entity_id
_entity_poly.type
_entity_poly.pdbx_seq_one_letter_code
_entity_poly.pdbx_strand_id
1 'polypeptide(L)'
;MDIKIDPIQMHLLEEVTGLHEIPAGAYNIRANGKGVARHSSANIEIIPKDDGTGIDIKIKPGTKNESVHLPVVLSEAGLTEVVYNDFYIGENADVTIVAGCGIHNGGKKNSQHDGIHRFFVGENARIRYVEKHYGSGEGTGERIMNPQTIVEIGKNGYMEMDTAQIKGVDSTKRLTTAKLAEGATFTVMERLMTHGKQYAESEFEVDLNGDDSGAHIVSRSVAKDASDQIFISKIHGNAKCSGHSECDAIIIGDAKISAVPEITADCSDASLIHEAAIGKIAGEQIIKLMTLGLTEEEAEEQIINGFLK
;
A
#
# COMPACT_ATOMS: atom_id res chain seq x y z
N MET A 1 -1.92 26.91 -13.29
CA MET A 1 -3.24 26.32 -13.63
C MET A 1 -3.87 26.00 -12.30
N ASP A 2 -4.81 26.83 -11.83
CA ASP A 2 -5.41 26.64 -10.51
C ASP A 2 -6.27 25.38 -10.53
N ILE A 3 -5.74 24.29 -9.99
CA ILE A 3 -6.51 23.07 -9.79
C ILE A 3 -7.58 23.43 -8.75
N LYS A 4 -8.86 23.40 -9.13
CA LYS A 4 -9.98 23.56 -8.19
C LYS A 4 -10.11 22.29 -7.33
N ILE A 5 -9.24 22.19 -6.34
CA ILE A 5 -9.29 21.21 -5.25
C ILE A 5 -9.97 21.90 -4.07
N ASP A 6 -11.00 21.26 -3.51
CA ASP A 6 -11.67 21.77 -2.32
C ASP A 6 -10.80 21.55 -1.04
N PRO A 7 -11.08 22.22 0.09
CA PRO A 7 -10.26 22.08 1.30
C PRO A 7 -10.18 20.64 1.85
N ILE A 8 -11.23 19.84 1.68
CA ILE A 8 -11.25 18.44 2.11
C ILE A 8 -10.32 17.62 1.21
N GLN A 9 -10.41 17.81 -0.10
CA GLN A 9 -9.53 17.17 -1.07
C GLN A 9 -8.06 17.57 -0.85
N MET A 10 -7.78 18.80 -0.46
CA MET A 10 -6.42 19.24 -0.12
C MET A 10 -5.90 18.52 1.12
N HIS A 11 -6.70 18.45 2.19
CA HIS A 11 -6.31 17.70 3.39
C HIS A 11 -6.07 16.22 3.09
N LEU A 12 -6.96 15.58 2.31
CA LEU A 12 -6.78 14.18 1.88
C LEU A 12 -5.48 14.01 1.08
N LEU A 13 -5.19 14.93 0.16
CA LEU A 13 -3.97 14.91 -0.65
C LEU A 13 -2.71 14.99 0.24
N GLU A 14 -2.69 15.91 1.20
CA GLU A 14 -1.60 16.07 2.16
C GLU A 14 -1.37 14.79 2.97
N GLU A 15 -2.42 14.15 3.48
CA GLU A 15 -2.30 12.90 4.27
C GLU A 15 -1.71 11.75 3.44
N VAL A 16 -2.19 11.56 2.21
CA VAL A 16 -1.83 10.38 1.40
C VAL A 16 -0.55 10.57 0.58
N THR A 17 -0.09 11.80 0.39
CA THR A 17 1.13 12.07 -0.40
C THR A 17 2.21 12.82 0.35
N GLY A 18 1.88 13.51 1.45
CA GLY A 18 2.78 14.48 2.09
C GLY A 18 3.04 15.72 1.24
N LEU A 19 2.28 15.92 0.16
CA LEU A 19 2.44 17.05 -0.76
C LEU A 19 1.56 18.21 -0.32
N HIS A 20 2.18 19.36 -0.05
CA HIS A 20 1.48 20.64 0.12
C HIS A 20 1.31 21.40 -1.21
N GLU A 21 1.98 20.94 -2.27
CA GLU A 21 1.97 21.53 -3.61
C GLU A 21 1.99 20.44 -4.70
N ILE A 22 1.70 20.81 -5.96
CA ILE A 22 1.75 19.88 -7.09
C ILE A 22 3.17 19.29 -7.22
N PRO A 23 3.33 17.97 -7.28
CA PRO A 23 4.64 17.34 -7.29
C PRO A 23 5.42 17.66 -8.57
N ALA A 24 6.73 17.82 -8.43
CA ALA A 24 7.65 17.90 -9.57
C ALA A 24 7.77 16.51 -10.22
N GLY A 25 7.66 16.44 -11.55
CA GLY A 25 7.78 15.19 -12.32
C GLY A 25 6.48 14.83 -13.06
N ALA A 26 6.27 13.53 -13.27
CA ALA A 26 5.03 13.05 -13.87
C ALA A 26 3.95 12.91 -12.78
N TYR A 27 2.70 13.24 -13.11
CA TYR A 27 1.61 13.08 -12.16
C TYR A 27 0.26 12.89 -12.84
N ASN A 28 -0.66 12.23 -12.14
CA ASN A 28 -2.05 12.09 -12.52
C ASN A 28 -2.92 12.17 -11.26
N ILE A 29 -3.52 13.33 -11.03
CA ILE A 29 -4.37 13.61 -9.86
C ILE A 29 -5.82 13.35 -10.25
N ARG A 30 -6.52 12.54 -9.46
CA ARG A 30 -7.95 12.28 -9.59
C ARG A 30 -8.70 12.83 -8.37
N ALA A 31 -9.86 13.44 -8.63
CA ALA A 31 -10.77 13.88 -7.59
C ALA A 31 -12.22 13.55 -7.97
N ASN A 32 -12.98 12.97 -7.04
CA ASN A 32 -14.40 12.64 -7.21
C ASN A 32 -14.71 11.92 -8.54
N GLY A 33 -13.93 10.88 -8.87
CA GLY A 33 -14.11 10.08 -10.08
C GLY A 33 -13.57 10.70 -11.38
N LYS A 34 -12.94 11.88 -11.33
CA LYS A 34 -12.47 12.61 -12.52
C LYS A 34 -10.99 12.92 -12.45
N GLY A 35 -10.29 12.85 -13.58
CA GLY A 35 -8.92 13.37 -13.69
C GLY A 35 -8.92 14.90 -13.64
N VAL A 36 -8.27 15.50 -12.65
CA VAL A 36 -8.22 16.96 -12.46
C VAL A 36 -6.92 17.58 -12.92
N ALA A 37 -5.82 16.82 -12.92
CA ALA A 37 -4.54 17.26 -13.46
C ALA A 37 -3.73 16.07 -13.95
N ARG A 38 -3.02 16.25 -15.06
CA ARG A 38 -2.10 15.25 -15.61
C ARG A 38 -0.92 15.94 -16.26
N HIS A 39 0.27 15.39 -16.03
CA HIS A 39 1.50 15.83 -16.66
C HIS A 39 2.41 14.62 -16.88
N SER A 40 2.95 14.51 -18.09
CA SER A 40 4.01 13.55 -18.44
C SER A 40 5.36 14.26 -18.39
N SER A 41 6.40 13.57 -17.96
CA SER A 41 7.78 14.07 -18.06
C SER A 41 8.39 13.71 -19.44
N ALA A 42 9.66 14.05 -19.64
CA ALA A 42 10.38 13.62 -20.84
C ALA A 42 10.53 12.09 -20.93
N ASN A 43 10.54 11.39 -19.79
CA ASN A 43 10.83 9.95 -19.70
C ASN A 43 9.68 9.10 -19.15
N ILE A 44 8.65 9.74 -18.59
CA ILE A 44 7.46 9.09 -18.06
C ILE A 44 6.24 9.62 -18.79
N GLU A 45 5.60 8.77 -19.58
CA GLU A 45 4.39 9.08 -20.34
C GLU A 45 3.16 8.51 -19.64
N ILE A 46 2.14 9.34 -19.43
CA ILE A 46 0.86 8.93 -18.84
C ILE A 46 -0.24 9.04 -19.89
N ILE A 47 -0.77 7.88 -20.30
CA ILE A 47 -1.70 7.73 -21.41
C ILE A 47 -3.05 7.25 -20.87
N PRO A 48 -4.17 7.95 -21.11
CA PRO A 48 -5.50 7.41 -20.85
C PRO A 48 -5.77 6.13 -21.62
N LYS A 49 -6.40 5.16 -20.98
CA LYS A 49 -6.98 4.00 -21.67
C LYS A 49 -8.18 4.45 -22.50
N ASP A 50 -8.33 3.88 -23.69
CA ASP A 50 -9.41 4.23 -24.63
C ASP A 50 -10.81 3.96 -24.08
N ASP A 51 -10.93 2.96 -23.21
CA ASP A 51 -12.18 2.59 -22.53
C ASP A 51 -12.51 3.50 -21.32
N GLY A 52 -11.63 4.46 -20.99
CA GLY A 52 -11.80 5.40 -19.88
C GLY A 52 -11.62 4.77 -18.49
N THR A 53 -11.19 3.51 -18.41
CA THR A 53 -11.10 2.76 -17.13
C THR A 53 -9.88 3.13 -16.29
N GLY A 54 -8.90 3.82 -16.88
CA GLY A 54 -7.73 4.32 -16.17
C GLY A 54 -6.62 4.77 -17.11
N ILE A 55 -5.36 4.42 -16.81
CA ILE A 55 -4.17 4.95 -17.50
C ILE A 55 -3.08 3.88 -17.68
N ASP A 56 -2.29 4.04 -18.73
CA ASP A 56 -1.00 3.40 -18.91
C ASP A 56 0.11 4.39 -18.56
N ILE A 57 1.05 3.96 -17.74
CA ILE A 57 2.23 4.71 -17.36
C ILE A 57 3.43 4.02 -18.00
N LYS A 58 4.07 4.67 -18.97
CA LYS A 58 5.24 4.12 -19.67
C LYS A 58 6.49 4.86 -19.24
N ILE A 59 7.41 4.14 -18.60
CA ILE A 59 8.69 4.66 -18.14
C ILE A 59 9.78 4.16 -19.07
N LYS A 60 10.51 5.08 -19.71
CA LYS A 60 11.53 4.72 -20.71
C LYS A 60 12.67 3.90 -20.07
N PRO A 61 13.32 3.02 -20.84
CA PRO A 61 14.53 2.33 -20.39
C PRO A 61 15.61 3.31 -19.92
N GLY A 62 16.31 2.95 -18.85
CA GLY A 62 17.40 3.76 -18.29
C GLY A 62 16.97 5.06 -17.60
N THR A 63 15.67 5.31 -17.41
CA THR A 63 15.18 6.47 -16.63
C THR A 63 15.70 6.37 -15.20
N LYS A 64 16.32 7.42 -14.66
CA LYS A 64 16.88 7.44 -13.30
C LYS A 64 16.39 8.67 -12.54
N ASN A 65 16.15 8.51 -11.24
CA ASN A 65 15.84 9.62 -10.32
C ASN A 65 14.59 10.43 -10.70
N GLU A 66 13.63 9.81 -11.37
CA GLU A 66 12.32 10.41 -11.64
C GLU A 66 11.23 9.75 -10.80
N SER A 67 10.14 10.49 -10.60
CA SER A 67 8.98 9.99 -9.88
C SER A 67 7.67 10.25 -10.63
N VAL A 68 6.69 9.40 -10.35
CA VAL A 68 5.32 9.55 -10.80
C VAL A 68 4.36 9.54 -9.60
N HIS A 69 3.44 10.50 -9.57
CA HIS A 69 2.51 10.71 -8.45
C HIS A 69 1.06 10.51 -8.90
N LEU A 70 0.33 9.62 -8.24
CA LEU A 70 -1.02 9.22 -8.64
C LEU A 70 -2.03 9.30 -7.47
N PRO A 71 -2.25 10.48 -6.87
CA PRO A 71 -3.23 10.61 -5.80
C PRO A 71 -4.66 10.56 -6.32
N VAL A 72 -5.52 9.91 -5.53
CA VAL A 72 -6.97 9.91 -5.70
C VAL A 72 -7.64 10.41 -4.42
N VAL A 73 -8.52 11.40 -4.56
CA VAL A 73 -9.25 11.98 -3.43
C VAL A 73 -10.76 12.00 -3.70
N LEU A 74 -11.53 11.41 -2.78
CA LEU A 74 -12.99 11.44 -2.81
C LEU A 74 -13.50 12.29 -1.65
N SER A 75 -14.11 13.43 -1.94
CA SER A 75 -14.82 14.28 -0.95
C SER A 75 -16.34 14.13 -1.02
N GLU A 76 -16.87 13.61 -2.13
CA GLU A 76 -18.30 13.38 -2.33
C GLU A 76 -18.75 12.00 -1.79
N ALA A 77 -19.82 11.99 -1.00
CA ALA A 77 -20.41 10.78 -0.45
C ALA A 77 -21.21 9.99 -1.50
N GLY A 78 -21.16 8.65 -1.43
CA GLY A 78 -21.94 7.78 -2.30
C GLY A 78 -21.31 7.50 -3.67
N LEU A 79 -20.01 7.77 -3.83
CA LEU A 79 -19.26 7.45 -5.04
C LEU A 79 -18.66 6.06 -4.96
N THR A 80 -18.74 5.31 -6.06
CA THR A 80 -18.03 4.04 -6.23
C THR A 80 -17.25 4.13 -7.53
N GLU A 81 -15.93 3.95 -7.47
CA GLU A 81 -15.09 3.87 -8.66
C GLU A 81 -14.08 2.73 -8.57
N VAL A 82 -13.72 2.22 -9.75
CA VAL A 82 -12.61 1.29 -9.97
C VAL A 82 -11.71 1.90 -11.02
N VAL A 83 -10.41 1.94 -10.79
CA VAL A 83 -9.44 2.56 -11.70
C VAL A 83 -8.31 1.59 -12.01
N TYR A 84 -8.04 1.38 -13.30
CA TYR A 84 -7.03 0.44 -13.79
C TYR A 84 -5.77 1.17 -14.26
N ASN A 85 -4.66 0.94 -13.58
CA ASN A 85 -3.38 1.59 -13.88
C ASN A 85 -2.32 0.54 -14.20
N ASP A 86 -1.77 0.61 -15.41
CA ASP A 86 -0.69 -0.28 -15.83
C ASP A 86 0.63 0.48 -15.88
N PHE A 87 1.64 -0.02 -15.19
CA PHE A 87 2.99 0.53 -15.16
C PHE A 87 3.92 -0.34 -15.98
N TYR A 88 4.43 0.20 -17.07
CA TYR A 88 5.44 -0.41 -17.93
C TYR A 88 6.79 0.21 -17.61
N ILE A 89 7.63 -0.51 -16.87
CA ILE A 89 8.93 -0.03 -16.43
C ILE A 89 10.00 -0.53 -17.38
N GLY A 90 10.62 0.38 -18.14
CA GLY A 90 11.69 0.03 -19.05
C GLY A 90 12.91 -0.55 -18.32
N GLU A 91 13.66 -1.39 -19.04
CA GLU A 91 14.88 -2.01 -18.53
C GLU A 91 15.86 -0.97 -17.96
N ASN A 92 16.59 -1.35 -16.92
CA ASN A 92 17.56 -0.50 -16.24
C ASN A 92 16.99 0.81 -15.66
N ALA A 93 15.66 0.98 -15.56
CA ALA A 93 15.10 2.15 -14.90
C ALA A 93 15.34 2.12 -13.37
N ASP A 94 15.31 3.28 -12.74
CA ASP A 94 15.37 3.47 -11.28
C ASP A 94 14.48 4.65 -10.92
N VAL A 95 13.26 4.36 -10.47
CA VAL A 95 12.19 5.35 -10.33
C VAL A 95 11.35 5.13 -9.08
N THR A 96 10.72 6.19 -8.61
CA THR A 96 9.78 6.14 -7.49
C THR A 96 8.36 6.37 -7.97
N ILE A 97 7.44 5.52 -7.53
CA ILE A 97 6.01 5.61 -7.83
C ILE A 97 5.30 5.88 -6.51
N VAL A 98 4.56 6.99 -6.43
CA VAL A 98 3.82 7.39 -5.24
C VAL A 98 2.34 7.39 -5.57
N ALA A 99 1.59 6.49 -4.95
CA ALA A 99 0.14 6.44 -5.01
C ALA A 99 -0.45 6.77 -3.64
N GLY A 100 -1.69 7.23 -3.64
CA GLY A 100 -2.40 7.47 -2.38
C GLY A 100 -3.88 7.68 -2.61
N CYS A 101 -4.71 7.04 -1.79
CA CYS A 101 -6.16 7.12 -1.90
C CYS A 101 -6.75 7.67 -0.61
N GLY A 102 -7.44 8.80 -0.71
CA GLY A 102 -8.14 9.46 0.40
C GLY A 102 -9.65 9.44 0.17
N ILE A 103 -10.42 8.99 1.16
CA ILE A 103 -11.89 9.07 1.13
C ILE A 103 -12.38 9.85 2.34
N HIS A 104 -13.06 10.96 2.08
CA HIS A 104 -13.90 11.64 3.05
C HIS A 104 -15.37 11.25 2.80
N ASN A 105 -16.05 10.73 3.82
CA ASN A 105 -17.47 10.41 3.75
C ASN A 105 -18.25 11.04 4.92
N GLY A 106 -18.89 12.19 4.64
CA GLY A 106 -19.83 12.84 5.56
C GLY A 106 -21.29 12.41 5.36
N GLY A 107 -21.57 11.48 4.44
CA GLY A 107 -22.91 11.06 4.06
C GLY A 107 -23.38 9.78 4.72
N LYS A 108 -24.55 9.31 4.28
CA LYS A 108 -25.16 8.03 4.72
C LYS A 108 -24.91 6.88 3.75
N LYS A 109 -24.46 7.17 2.53
CA LYS A 109 -24.17 6.18 1.50
C LYS A 109 -22.68 5.85 1.54
N ASN A 110 -22.33 4.59 1.30
CA ASN A 110 -20.95 4.16 1.22
C ASN A 110 -20.22 4.84 0.07
N SER A 111 -18.95 5.17 0.29
CA SER A 111 -18.03 5.64 -0.73
C SER A 111 -16.90 4.63 -0.89
N GLN A 112 -16.53 4.33 -2.12
CA GLN A 112 -15.58 3.27 -2.47
C GLN A 112 -14.64 3.70 -3.59
N HIS A 113 -13.36 3.40 -3.41
CA HIS A 113 -12.33 3.53 -4.43
C HIS A 113 -11.48 2.26 -4.48
N ASP A 114 -11.48 1.58 -5.62
CA ASP A 114 -10.64 0.41 -5.85
C ASP A 114 -9.59 0.72 -6.93
N GLY A 115 -8.34 0.86 -6.50
CA GLY A 115 -7.18 0.99 -7.39
C GLY A 115 -6.66 -0.37 -7.81
N ILE A 116 -6.71 -0.68 -9.10
CA ILE A 116 -6.15 -1.89 -9.68
C ILE A 116 -4.86 -1.51 -10.39
N HIS A 117 -3.72 -1.87 -9.80
CA HIS A 117 -2.40 -1.55 -10.28
C HIS A 117 -1.71 -2.80 -10.82
N ARG A 118 -1.19 -2.74 -12.05
CA ARG A 118 -0.35 -3.79 -12.64
C ARG A 118 1.03 -3.25 -12.93
N PHE A 119 2.06 -3.89 -12.43
CA PHE A 119 3.45 -3.51 -12.61
C PHE A 119 4.17 -4.53 -13.47
N PHE A 120 4.69 -4.09 -14.61
CA PHE A 120 5.55 -4.88 -15.50
C PHE A 120 6.96 -4.31 -15.38
N VAL A 121 7.78 -4.90 -14.51
CA VAL A 121 9.13 -4.41 -14.19
C VAL A 121 10.15 -5.04 -15.14
N GLY A 122 10.77 -4.22 -15.99
CA GLY A 122 11.76 -4.66 -16.97
C GLY A 122 13.06 -5.19 -16.34
N GLU A 123 13.91 -5.80 -17.17
CA GLU A 123 15.19 -6.36 -16.75
C GLU A 123 16.07 -5.31 -16.08
N ASN A 124 16.70 -5.68 -14.95
CA ASN A 124 17.58 -4.82 -14.15
C ASN A 124 16.92 -3.50 -13.68
N ALA A 125 15.59 -3.35 -13.81
CA ALA A 125 14.88 -2.16 -13.36
C ALA A 125 14.66 -2.22 -11.86
N ARG A 126 14.72 -1.06 -11.20
CA ARG A 126 14.49 -0.89 -9.77
C ARG A 126 13.35 0.09 -9.57
N ILE A 127 12.36 -0.28 -8.78
CA ILE A 127 11.28 0.64 -8.41
C ILE A 127 11.07 0.68 -6.91
N ARG A 128 10.75 1.87 -6.41
CA ARG A 128 10.15 2.06 -5.09
C ARG A 128 8.70 2.47 -5.29
N TYR A 129 7.76 1.66 -4.84
CA TYR A 129 6.34 1.97 -4.81
C TYR A 129 5.93 2.35 -3.39
N VAL A 130 5.33 3.52 -3.23
CA VAL A 130 4.80 4.01 -1.96
C VAL A 130 3.30 4.18 -2.12
N GLU A 131 2.51 3.60 -1.22
CA GLU A 131 1.05 3.71 -1.22
C GLU A 131 0.52 4.07 0.17
N LYS A 132 -0.37 5.07 0.23
CA LYS A 132 -1.03 5.44 1.49
C LYS A 132 -2.55 5.51 1.35
N HIS A 133 -3.24 4.98 2.35
CA HIS A 133 -4.69 4.99 2.43
C HIS A 133 -5.18 5.73 3.67
N TYR A 134 -6.17 6.59 3.47
CA TYR A 134 -6.72 7.45 4.51
C TYR A 134 -8.23 7.61 4.37
N GLY A 135 -8.94 7.41 5.47
CA GLY A 135 -10.37 7.69 5.58
C GLY A 135 -10.67 8.79 6.59
N SER A 136 -11.69 9.61 6.30
CA SER A 136 -12.19 10.64 7.22
C SER A 136 -13.69 10.91 7.07
N GLY A 137 -14.25 11.69 7.98
CA GLY A 137 -15.63 12.15 7.94
C GLY A 137 -16.55 11.43 8.93
N GLU A 138 -17.50 12.19 9.49
CA GLU A 138 -18.42 11.75 10.55
C GLU A 138 -19.68 11.04 10.02
N GLY A 139 -19.70 10.71 8.72
CA GLY A 139 -20.82 10.04 8.07
C GLY A 139 -21.00 8.60 8.54
N THR A 140 -22.24 8.10 8.45
CA THR A 140 -22.56 6.70 8.73
C THR A 140 -22.32 5.77 7.53
N GLY A 141 -22.08 6.35 6.34
CA GLY A 141 -21.65 5.59 5.17
C GLY A 141 -20.19 5.17 5.30
N GLU A 142 -19.88 3.97 4.83
CA GLU A 142 -18.53 3.40 4.94
C GLU A 142 -17.56 4.02 3.92
N ARG A 143 -16.27 3.97 4.26
CA ARG A 143 -15.11 4.30 3.43
C ARG A 143 -14.44 2.98 3.05
N ILE A 144 -14.69 2.52 1.83
CA ILE A 144 -14.26 1.20 1.35
C ILE A 144 -13.12 1.36 0.36
N MET A 145 -12.06 0.55 0.51
CA MET A 145 -10.94 0.51 -0.43
C MET A 145 -10.48 -0.93 -0.65
N ASN A 146 -10.69 -1.51 -1.83
CA ASN A 146 -10.24 -2.86 -2.16
C ASN A 146 -9.17 -2.83 -3.26
N PRO A 147 -7.96 -2.33 -2.96
CA PRO A 147 -6.90 -2.23 -3.95
C PRO A 147 -6.40 -3.63 -4.35
N GLN A 148 -6.00 -3.74 -5.61
CA GLN A 148 -5.29 -4.91 -6.10
C GLN A 148 -3.98 -4.47 -6.76
N THR A 149 -2.90 -5.12 -6.38
CA THR A 149 -1.57 -4.91 -6.96
C THR A 149 -1.08 -6.20 -7.57
N ILE A 150 -0.78 -6.20 -8.86
CA ILE A 150 -0.31 -7.38 -9.61
C ILE A 150 1.06 -7.04 -10.16
N VAL A 151 2.08 -7.79 -9.77
CA VAL A 151 3.48 -7.49 -10.06
C VAL A 151 4.10 -8.61 -10.87
N GLU A 152 4.75 -8.25 -11.97
CA GLU A 152 5.62 -9.13 -12.74
C GLU A 152 7.02 -8.50 -12.77
N ILE A 153 8.00 -9.16 -12.13
CA ILE A 153 9.38 -8.68 -12.05
C ILE A 153 10.26 -9.48 -12.98
N GLY A 154 10.81 -8.79 -13.99
CA GLY A 154 11.77 -9.34 -14.94
C GLY A 154 13.12 -9.68 -14.32
N LYS A 155 14.00 -10.28 -15.12
CA LYS A 155 15.30 -10.78 -14.66
C LYS A 155 16.12 -9.67 -13.97
N ASN A 156 16.70 -10.00 -12.81
CA ASN A 156 17.44 -9.08 -11.94
C ASN A 156 16.68 -7.79 -11.56
N GLY A 157 15.36 -7.76 -11.74
CA GLY A 157 14.53 -6.62 -11.39
C GLY A 157 14.33 -6.52 -9.88
N TYR A 158 14.00 -5.33 -9.40
CA TYR A 158 13.79 -5.04 -8.00
C TYR A 158 12.55 -4.19 -7.81
N MET A 159 11.68 -4.58 -6.88
CA MET A 159 10.59 -3.74 -6.42
C MET A 159 10.59 -3.70 -4.89
N GLU A 160 10.66 -2.48 -4.36
CA GLU A 160 10.33 -2.19 -2.98
C GLU A 160 8.92 -1.61 -2.92
N MET A 161 8.06 -2.18 -2.08
CA MET A 161 6.70 -1.73 -1.85
C MET A 161 6.55 -1.30 -0.39
N ASP A 162 6.14 -0.06 -0.20
CA ASP A 162 6.02 0.58 1.11
C ASP A 162 4.59 1.11 1.28
N THR A 163 3.76 0.37 2.01
CA THR A 163 2.32 0.66 2.11
C THR A 163 1.89 1.02 3.51
N ALA A 164 0.95 1.96 3.60
CA ALA A 164 0.38 2.39 4.87
C ALA A 164 -1.14 2.53 4.79
N GLN A 165 -1.88 1.85 5.66
CA GLN A 165 -3.21 2.31 6.07
C GLN A 165 -3.07 3.19 7.30
N ILE A 166 -3.25 4.50 7.11
CA ILE A 166 -2.99 5.46 8.18
C ILE A 166 -4.11 5.35 9.23
N LYS A 167 -5.36 5.58 8.83
CA LYS A 167 -6.56 5.48 9.69
C LYS A 167 -7.84 5.61 8.88
N GLY A 168 -8.98 5.29 9.51
CA GLY A 168 -10.31 5.74 9.08
C GLY A 168 -10.95 4.99 7.89
N VAL A 169 -10.30 3.96 7.35
CA VAL A 169 -10.89 3.09 6.32
C VAL A 169 -11.75 2.03 7.01
N ASP A 170 -13.04 1.93 6.67
CA ASP A 170 -13.95 1.00 7.35
C ASP A 170 -13.80 -0.44 6.89
N SER A 171 -13.53 -0.63 5.61
CA SER A 171 -13.39 -1.95 5.03
C SER A 171 -12.34 -1.92 3.92
N THR A 172 -11.38 -2.83 4.02
CA THR A 172 -10.41 -3.08 2.96
C THR A 172 -10.18 -4.58 2.77
N LYS A 173 -10.17 -5.01 1.51
CA LYS A 173 -9.67 -6.32 1.08
C LYS A 173 -8.61 -6.07 0.02
N ARG A 174 -7.36 -6.24 0.42
CA ARG A 174 -6.19 -5.95 -0.41
C ARG A 174 -5.64 -7.25 -0.93
N LEU A 175 -5.32 -7.28 -2.22
CA LEU A 175 -4.64 -8.41 -2.84
C LEU A 175 -3.38 -7.91 -3.54
N THR A 176 -2.24 -8.44 -3.14
CA THR A 176 -0.96 -8.25 -3.84
C THR A 176 -0.48 -9.58 -4.37
N THR A 177 -0.36 -9.71 -5.69
CA THR A 177 0.25 -10.87 -6.33
C THR A 177 1.59 -10.48 -6.96
N ALA A 178 2.60 -11.34 -6.87
CA ALA A 178 3.90 -11.09 -7.47
C ALA A 178 4.50 -12.33 -8.12
N LYS A 179 5.04 -12.19 -9.34
CA LYS A 179 5.78 -13.23 -10.05
C LYS A 179 7.20 -12.76 -10.32
N LEU A 180 8.17 -13.53 -9.84
CA LEU A 180 9.58 -13.16 -9.88
C LEU A 180 10.37 -14.05 -10.85
N ALA A 181 11.05 -13.43 -11.80
CA ALA A 181 12.00 -14.08 -12.69
C ALA A 181 13.38 -14.29 -12.02
N GLU A 182 14.34 -14.83 -12.78
CA GLU A 182 15.71 -15.10 -12.31
C GLU A 182 16.36 -13.85 -11.69
N GLY A 183 16.93 -13.97 -10.50
CA GLY A 183 17.59 -12.87 -9.78
C GLY A 183 16.66 -11.72 -9.36
N ALA A 184 15.34 -11.81 -9.59
CA ALA A 184 14.40 -10.78 -9.22
C ALA A 184 14.19 -10.72 -7.70
N THR A 185 13.96 -9.52 -7.16
CA THR A 185 13.74 -9.32 -5.72
C THR A 185 12.51 -8.45 -5.45
N PHE A 186 11.67 -8.89 -4.52
CA PHE A 186 10.48 -8.17 -4.07
C PHE A 186 10.54 -7.96 -2.56
N THR A 187 10.52 -6.71 -2.11
CA THR A 187 10.55 -6.37 -0.69
C THR A 187 9.32 -5.54 -0.34
N VAL A 188 8.61 -5.93 0.72
CA VAL A 188 7.39 -5.27 1.18
C VAL A 188 7.54 -4.83 2.62
N MET A 189 7.17 -3.59 2.91
CA MET A 189 6.87 -3.09 4.25
C MET A 189 5.42 -2.61 4.26
N GLU A 190 4.55 -3.33 4.95
CA GLU A 190 3.16 -2.94 5.17
C GLU A 190 2.97 -2.45 6.61
N ARG A 191 2.27 -1.32 6.75
CA ARG A 191 1.87 -0.76 8.04
C ARG A 191 0.36 -0.55 8.03
N LEU A 192 -0.34 -1.19 8.97
CA LEU A 192 -1.80 -1.22 8.95
C LEU A 192 -2.39 -0.91 10.33
N MET A 193 -3.29 0.07 10.39
CA MET A 193 -4.05 0.39 11.59
C MET A 193 -5.56 0.28 11.36
N THR A 194 -6.25 -0.34 12.32
CA THR A 194 -7.72 -0.34 12.40
C THR A 194 -8.19 0.05 13.79
N HIS A 195 -9.37 0.66 13.88
CA HIS A 195 -10.03 1.05 15.13
C HIS A 195 -11.56 0.91 15.02
N GLY A 196 -12.29 1.14 16.09
CA GLY A 196 -13.75 1.04 16.12
C GLY A 196 -14.25 -0.35 15.72
N LYS A 197 -14.92 -0.45 14.57
CA LYS A 197 -15.45 -1.71 13.98
C LYS A 197 -14.91 -1.96 12.57
N GLN A 198 -13.76 -1.37 12.26
CA GLN A 198 -13.14 -1.47 10.94
C GLN A 198 -12.69 -2.90 10.65
N TYR A 199 -12.67 -3.26 9.38
CA TYR A 199 -12.21 -4.55 8.86
C TYR A 199 -11.06 -4.34 7.88
N ALA A 200 -9.99 -5.09 8.03
CA ALA A 200 -8.91 -5.13 7.05
C ALA A 200 -8.45 -6.55 6.76
N GLU A 201 -8.38 -6.89 5.48
CA GLU A 201 -7.77 -8.12 4.98
C GLU A 201 -6.66 -7.71 4.02
N SER A 202 -5.45 -8.19 4.27
CA SER A 202 -4.30 -7.98 3.40
C SER A 202 -3.72 -9.33 2.99
N GLU A 203 -3.81 -9.63 1.71
CA GLU A 203 -3.35 -10.89 1.13
C GLU A 203 -2.16 -10.64 0.19
N PHE A 204 -1.09 -11.39 0.43
CA PHE A 204 0.08 -11.49 -0.44
C PHE A 204 0.18 -12.90 -1.02
N GLU A 205 0.36 -13.00 -2.33
CA GLU A 205 0.64 -14.25 -3.05
C GLU A 205 1.88 -14.04 -3.94
N VAL A 206 2.98 -14.70 -3.59
CA VAL A 206 4.28 -14.46 -4.25
C VAL A 206 4.84 -15.76 -4.82
N ASP A 207 4.99 -15.81 -6.13
CA ASP A 207 5.61 -16.90 -6.87
C ASP A 207 7.07 -16.58 -7.22
N LEU A 208 8.00 -17.32 -6.60
CA LEU A 208 9.44 -17.28 -6.85
C LEU A 208 9.78 -18.27 -7.97
N ASN A 209 9.59 -17.84 -9.23
CA ASN A 209 9.67 -18.71 -10.41
C ASN A 209 11.06 -18.83 -11.03
N GLY A 210 11.98 -17.90 -10.74
CA GLY A 210 13.32 -17.90 -11.29
C GLY A 210 14.40 -18.25 -10.27
N ASP A 211 15.51 -18.81 -10.76
CA ASP A 211 16.68 -19.07 -9.93
C ASP A 211 17.21 -17.78 -9.29
N ASP A 212 17.65 -17.91 -8.05
CA ASP A 212 18.14 -16.83 -7.19
C ASP A 212 17.16 -15.66 -7.00
N SER A 213 15.86 -15.90 -7.21
CA SER A 213 14.81 -14.93 -6.86
C SER A 213 14.58 -14.84 -5.34
N GLY A 214 14.12 -13.67 -4.89
CA GLY A 214 14.01 -13.34 -3.47
C GLY A 214 12.75 -12.57 -3.10
N ALA A 215 12.09 -12.94 -2.01
CA ALA A 215 11.00 -12.15 -1.42
C ALA A 215 11.22 -11.89 0.08
N HIS A 216 10.93 -10.67 0.52
CA HIS A 216 10.89 -10.32 1.93
C HIS A 216 9.66 -9.47 2.24
N ILE A 217 8.72 -10.01 3.01
CA ILE A 217 7.43 -9.39 3.30
C ILE A 217 7.34 -9.13 4.80
N VAL A 218 7.31 -7.86 5.20
CA VAL A 218 7.11 -7.45 6.58
C VAL A 218 5.75 -6.77 6.68
N SER A 219 4.88 -7.28 7.55
CA SER A 219 3.61 -6.63 7.89
C SER A 219 3.59 -6.28 9.38
N ARG A 220 3.41 -4.99 9.67
CA ARG A 220 3.22 -4.44 11.01
C ARG A 220 1.82 -3.91 11.17
N SER A 221 1.08 -4.42 12.13
CA SER A 221 -0.34 -4.11 12.27
C SER A 221 -0.75 -3.76 13.70
N VAL A 222 -1.69 -2.83 13.84
CA VAL A 222 -2.30 -2.45 15.12
C VAL A 222 -3.81 -2.48 14.98
N ALA A 223 -4.48 -3.32 15.78
CA ALA A 223 -5.93 -3.39 15.83
C ALA A 223 -6.44 -2.88 17.18
N LYS A 224 -7.36 -1.91 17.14
CA LYS A 224 -7.97 -1.27 18.31
C LYS A 224 -9.47 -1.55 18.42
N ASP A 225 -10.01 -1.35 19.61
CA ASP A 225 -11.45 -1.40 19.93
C ASP A 225 -12.08 -2.76 19.61
N ALA A 226 -13.00 -2.84 18.65
CA ALA A 226 -13.65 -4.07 18.19
C ALA A 226 -13.36 -4.33 16.70
N SER A 227 -12.22 -3.81 16.20
CA SER A 227 -11.81 -4.00 14.81
C SER A 227 -11.26 -5.40 14.53
N ASP A 228 -11.24 -5.80 13.26
CA ASP A 228 -10.82 -7.11 12.81
C ASP A 228 -9.79 -6.99 11.68
N GLN A 229 -8.69 -7.73 11.80
CA GLN A 229 -7.60 -7.78 10.83
C GLN A 229 -7.25 -9.22 10.46
N ILE A 230 -7.02 -9.43 9.17
CA ILE A 230 -6.50 -10.70 8.64
C ILE A 230 -5.32 -10.38 7.74
N PHE A 231 -4.17 -10.97 8.06
CA PHE A 231 -3.00 -10.97 7.20
C PHE A 231 -2.80 -12.36 6.62
N ILE A 232 -2.79 -12.47 5.29
CA ILE A 232 -2.59 -13.71 4.56
C ILE A 232 -1.29 -13.57 3.77
N SER A 233 -0.34 -14.47 3.98
CA SER A 233 0.95 -14.44 3.27
C SER A 233 1.23 -15.81 2.69
N LYS A 234 1.17 -15.90 1.35
CA LYS A 234 1.43 -17.10 0.57
C LYS A 234 2.72 -16.90 -0.23
N ILE A 235 3.73 -17.73 0.02
CA ILE A 235 4.98 -17.71 -0.73
C ILE A 235 5.23 -19.10 -1.35
N HIS A 236 5.32 -19.14 -2.67
CA HIS A 236 5.62 -20.34 -3.44
C HIS A 236 7.06 -20.29 -4.00
N GLY A 237 7.91 -21.20 -3.53
CA GLY A 237 9.29 -21.38 -3.97
C GLY A 237 9.38 -22.40 -5.09
N ASN A 238 9.35 -21.97 -6.35
CA ASN A 238 9.30 -22.84 -7.53
C ASN A 238 10.69 -23.07 -8.17
N ALA A 239 11.73 -22.42 -7.65
CA ALA A 239 13.11 -22.47 -8.13
C ALA A 239 14.11 -22.42 -6.96
N LYS A 240 15.42 -22.37 -7.23
CA LYS A 240 16.43 -22.11 -6.19
C LYS A 240 16.30 -20.68 -5.68
N CYS A 241 15.49 -20.45 -4.66
CA CYS A 241 15.07 -19.11 -4.24
C CYS A 241 15.08 -18.91 -2.70
N SER A 242 14.90 -17.67 -2.26
CA SER A 242 14.77 -17.32 -0.85
C SER A 242 13.50 -16.51 -0.58
N GLY A 243 12.73 -16.87 0.44
CA GLY A 243 11.52 -16.18 0.84
C GLY A 243 11.46 -15.99 2.35
N HIS A 244 11.10 -14.80 2.81
CA HIS A 244 10.92 -14.52 4.22
C HIS A 244 9.67 -13.66 4.44
N SER A 245 8.77 -14.10 5.33
CA SER A 245 7.61 -13.32 5.76
C SER A 245 7.61 -13.13 7.27
N GLU A 246 7.47 -11.88 7.72
CA GLU A 246 7.44 -11.46 9.12
C GLU A 246 6.13 -10.72 9.39
N CYS A 247 5.43 -11.12 10.45
CA CYS A 247 4.15 -10.53 10.86
C CYS A 247 4.21 -10.10 12.32
N ASP A 248 4.26 -8.80 12.57
CA ASP A 248 4.16 -8.26 13.93
C ASP A 248 2.83 -7.55 14.10
N ALA A 249 2.11 -7.88 15.18
CA ALA A 249 0.81 -7.28 15.44
C ALA A 249 0.60 -6.90 16.91
N ILE A 250 -0.02 -5.73 17.12
CA ILE A 250 -0.45 -5.24 18.42
C ILE A 250 -1.98 -5.25 18.51
N ILE A 251 -2.50 -5.91 19.54
CA ILE A 251 -3.93 -5.94 19.87
C ILE A 251 -4.24 -5.01 21.07
N ILE A 252 -5.23 -4.14 20.90
CA ILE A 252 -5.71 -3.19 21.93
C ILE A 252 -7.23 -3.29 22.04
N GLY A 253 -7.75 -3.41 23.26
CA GLY A 253 -9.19 -3.61 23.49
C GLY A 253 -9.66 -5.03 23.16
N ASP A 254 -10.83 -5.13 22.52
CA ASP A 254 -11.52 -6.37 22.13
C ASP A 254 -11.30 -6.73 20.65
N ALA A 255 -10.25 -6.16 20.04
CA ALA A 255 -9.96 -6.33 18.63
C ALA A 255 -9.58 -7.78 18.29
N LYS A 256 -9.54 -8.10 17.00
CA LYS A 256 -9.16 -9.42 16.49
C LYS A 256 -8.11 -9.28 15.41
N ILE A 257 -7.11 -10.14 15.47
CA ILE A 257 -6.05 -10.22 14.47
C ILE A 257 -5.81 -11.69 14.16
N SER A 258 -5.79 -12.02 12.88
CA SER A 258 -5.43 -13.34 12.37
C SER A 258 -4.23 -13.21 11.44
N ALA A 259 -3.23 -14.06 11.63
CA ALA A 259 -2.12 -14.25 10.68
C ALA A 259 -2.25 -15.64 10.07
N VAL A 260 -2.33 -15.72 8.75
CA VAL A 260 -2.55 -16.95 7.99
C VAL A 260 -1.41 -17.14 7.00
N PRO A 261 -0.32 -17.80 7.42
CA PRO A 261 0.80 -18.09 6.53
C PRO A 261 0.59 -19.34 5.70
N GLU A 262 1.13 -19.32 4.49
CA GLU A 262 1.30 -20.46 3.61
C GLU A 262 2.68 -20.36 2.95
N ILE A 263 3.51 -21.39 3.12
CA ILE A 263 4.76 -21.51 2.39
C ILE A 263 4.77 -22.85 1.67
N THR A 264 5.04 -22.83 0.38
CA THR A 264 5.09 -24.03 -0.47
C THR A 264 6.44 -24.06 -1.18
N ALA A 265 7.25 -25.07 -0.92
CA ALA A 265 8.53 -25.27 -1.59
C ALA A 265 8.40 -26.38 -2.64
N ASP A 266 8.18 -26.00 -3.90
CA ASP A 266 8.12 -26.92 -5.04
C ASP A 266 9.51 -27.23 -5.63
N CYS A 267 10.54 -26.50 -5.19
CA CYS A 267 11.95 -26.77 -5.47
C CYS A 267 12.70 -27.16 -4.18
N SER A 268 13.53 -28.21 -4.25
CA SER A 268 14.34 -28.66 -3.09
C SER A 268 15.40 -27.66 -2.63
N ASP A 269 15.78 -26.73 -3.51
CA ASP A 269 16.78 -25.70 -3.23
C ASP A 269 16.13 -24.37 -2.78
N ALA A 270 14.80 -24.34 -2.59
CA ALA A 270 14.10 -23.18 -2.04
C ALA A 270 14.29 -23.11 -0.51
N SER A 271 14.54 -21.89 -0.01
CA SER A 271 14.61 -21.59 1.42
C SER A 271 13.52 -20.60 1.79
N LEU A 272 12.50 -21.05 2.52
CA LEU A 272 11.34 -20.24 2.90
C LEU A 272 11.21 -20.18 4.42
N ILE A 273 10.99 -18.99 4.97
CA ILE A 273 10.84 -18.73 6.40
C ILE A 273 9.59 -17.89 6.63
N HIS A 274 8.86 -18.22 7.69
CA HIS A 274 7.75 -17.41 8.18
C HIS A 274 7.82 -17.25 9.70
N GLU A 275 7.64 -16.01 10.15
CA GLU A 275 7.60 -15.62 11.56
C GLU A 275 6.36 -14.75 11.83
N ALA A 276 5.68 -14.99 12.97
CA ALA A 276 4.53 -14.20 13.37
C ALA A 276 4.46 -14.01 14.90
N ALA A 277 4.19 -12.78 15.32
CA ALA A 277 3.98 -12.39 16.70
C ALA A 277 2.73 -11.51 16.82
N ILE A 278 1.76 -11.93 17.64
CA ILE A 278 0.58 -11.14 17.99
C ILE A 278 0.58 -10.94 19.50
N GLY A 279 0.64 -9.69 19.95
CA GLY A 279 0.79 -9.36 21.35
C GLY A 279 0.07 -8.09 21.76
N LYS A 280 -0.02 -7.86 23.08
CA LYS A 280 -0.46 -6.58 23.63
C LYS A 280 0.73 -5.64 23.77
N ILE A 281 0.47 -4.34 23.89
CA ILE A 281 1.50 -3.38 24.29
C ILE A 281 2.09 -3.82 25.64
N ALA A 282 3.42 -3.83 25.75
CA ALA A 282 4.09 -4.17 26.99
C ALA A 282 3.81 -3.09 28.05
N GLY A 283 3.13 -3.45 29.13
CA GLY A 283 2.72 -2.50 30.19
C GLY A 283 3.89 -1.73 30.81
N GLU A 284 5.10 -2.30 30.85
CA GLU A 284 6.31 -1.59 31.31
C GLU A 284 6.69 -0.40 30.42
N GLN A 285 6.45 -0.49 29.10
CA GLN A 285 6.70 0.61 28.18
C GLN A 285 5.74 1.78 28.44
N ILE A 286 4.46 1.46 28.67
CA ILE A 286 3.42 2.45 29.03
C ILE A 286 3.81 3.13 30.35
N ILE A 287 4.10 2.36 31.40
CA ILE A 287 4.50 2.90 32.70
C ILE A 287 5.70 3.83 32.57
N LYS A 288 6.71 3.42 31.79
CA LYS A 288 7.92 4.24 31.57
C LYS A 288 7.58 5.57 30.91
N LEU A 289 6.77 5.57 29.85
CA LEU A 289 6.35 6.81 29.19
C LEU A 289 5.52 7.71 30.10
N MET A 290 4.65 7.13 30.92
CA MET A 290 3.89 7.88 31.93
C MET A 290 4.80 8.52 32.98
N THR A 291 5.91 7.88 33.37
CA THR A 291 6.91 8.50 34.26
C THR A 291 7.62 9.71 33.63
N LEU A 292 7.61 9.81 32.30
CA LEU A 292 8.12 10.96 31.54
C LEU A 292 7.08 12.08 31.38
N GLY A 293 5.89 11.93 31.98
CA GLY A 293 4.85 12.96 32.02
C GLY A 293 3.73 12.79 30.99
N LEU A 294 3.71 11.69 30.24
CA LEU A 294 2.63 11.39 29.31
C LEU A 294 1.44 10.79 30.07
N THR A 295 0.24 11.04 29.56
CA THR A 295 -0.94 10.25 29.92
C THR A 295 -0.82 8.83 29.37
N GLU A 296 -1.65 7.91 29.83
CA GLU A 296 -1.69 6.54 29.31
C GLU A 296 -2.03 6.53 27.81
N GLU A 297 -3.01 7.32 27.37
CA GLU A 297 -3.38 7.46 25.96
C GLU A 297 -2.23 8.01 25.11
N GLU A 298 -1.55 9.07 25.56
CA GLU A 298 -0.38 9.62 24.87
C GLU A 298 0.77 8.60 24.80
N ALA A 299 0.98 7.83 25.87
CA ALA A 299 2.00 6.79 25.90
C ALA A 299 1.69 5.66 24.91
N GLU A 300 0.44 5.18 24.86
CA GLU A 300 -0.01 4.21 23.86
C GLU A 300 0.19 4.72 22.44
N GLU A 301 -0.21 5.97 22.17
CA GLU A 301 -0.05 6.59 20.86
C GLU A 301 1.43 6.67 20.43
N GLN A 302 2.34 7.03 21.34
CA GLN A 302 3.78 7.03 21.05
C GLN A 302 4.32 5.63 20.73
N ILE A 303 3.86 4.60 21.43
CA ILE A 303 4.27 3.21 21.17
C ILE A 303 3.77 2.77 19.80
N ILE A 304 2.49 3.03 19.48
CA ILE A 304 1.88 2.71 18.18
C ILE A 304 2.64 3.41 17.06
N ASN A 305 2.92 4.71 17.20
CA ASN A 305 3.68 5.48 16.22
C ASN A 305 5.11 4.98 16.04
N GLY A 306 5.76 4.49 17.10
CA GLY A 306 7.07 3.86 17.03
C GLY A 306 7.04 2.50 16.32
N PHE A 307 5.97 1.73 16.52
CA PHE A 307 5.79 0.41 15.92
C PHE A 307 5.45 0.49 14.42
N LEU A 308 4.60 1.45 14.04
CA LEU A 308 4.18 1.71 12.65
C LEU A 308 5.13 2.66 11.89
N LYS A 309 6.33 2.92 12.40
CA LYS A 309 7.40 3.62 11.69
C LYS A 309 8.23 2.65 10.86
#